data_AF-V4NI51-F1
#
_entry.id   AF-V4NI51-F1
#
_cell.length_a   1.000
_cell.length_b   1.000
_cell.length_c   1.000
_cell.angle_alpha   90.00
_cell.angle_beta   90.00
_cell.angle_gamma   90.00
#
_symmetry.space_group_name_H-M   'P 1'
#
loop_
_entity.id
_entity.type
_entity.pdbx_description
1 polymer ?
#
loop_
_entity_poly.entity_id
_entity_poly.type
_entity_poly.pdbx_seq_one_letter_code
_entity_poly.pdbx_strand_id
1 'polypeptide(L)'
;MGQVFDKLRESRLLITGKQWRQKQVQAICDRVFDRFKLQTGKANFTFEELYIAVLLVYNDINKGLPGPHFDPPLKDLVKSMMTVISRDCQ
;
A
#
# COMPACT_ATOMS: atom_id res chain seq x y z
N MET A 1 -34.67 18.89 10.57
CA MET A 1 -33.96 18.73 9.28
C MET A 1 -32.43 18.80 9.39
N GLY A 2 -31.82 19.39 10.43
CA GLY A 2 -30.34 19.48 10.54
C GLY A 2 -29.58 18.15 10.72
N GLN A 3 -30.09 17.21 11.52
CA GLN A 3 -29.41 15.92 11.80
C GLN A 3 -29.18 15.03 10.57
N VAL A 4 -30.02 15.13 9.53
CA VAL A 4 -29.89 14.28 8.34
C VAL A 4 -28.79 14.81 7.41
N PHE A 5 -28.66 16.13 7.27
CA PHE A 5 -27.63 16.75 6.45
C PHE A 5 -26.23 16.58 7.05
N ASP A 6 -26.10 16.64 8.38
CA ASP A 6 -24.81 16.41 9.04
C ASP A 6 -24.30 14.97 8.84
N LYS A 7 -25.18 13.97 8.96
CA LYS A 7 -24.84 12.56 8.69
C LYS A 7 -24.44 12.32 7.23
N LEU A 8 -25.10 12.96 6.28
CA LEU A 8 -24.76 12.84 4.85
C LEU A 8 -23.43 13.53 4.52
N ARG A 9 -23.14 14.67 5.15
CA ARG A 9 -21.86 15.38 5.02
C ARG A 9 -20.72 14.53 5.60
N GLU A 10 -20.91 13.96 6.77
CA GLU A 10 -19.93 13.11 7.45
C GLU A 10 -19.69 11.81 6.67
N SER A 11 -20.75 11.15 6.20
CA SER A 11 -20.63 9.96 5.33
C SER A 11 -19.85 10.26 4.05
N ARG A 12 -20.07 11.43 3.44
CA ARG A 12 -19.33 11.88 2.25
C ARG A 12 -17.85 12.13 2.57
N LEU A 13 -17.54 12.79 3.69
CA LEU A 13 -16.16 13.02 4.13
C LEU A 13 -15.42 11.70 4.38
N LEU A 14 -16.08 10.69 4.95
CA LEU A 14 -15.51 9.35 5.14
C LEU A 14 -15.21 8.65 3.82
N ILE A 15 -16.10 8.75 2.83
CA ILE A 15 -15.88 8.18 1.49
C ILE A 15 -14.70 8.86 0.79
N THR A 16 -14.66 10.21 0.80
CA THR A 16 -13.57 10.98 0.21
C THR A 16 -12.24 10.71 0.92
N GLY A 17 -12.24 10.60 2.25
CA GLY A 17 -11.04 10.26 3.03
C GLY A 17 -10.48 8.86 2.72
N LYS A 18 -11.36 7.86 2.53
CA LYS A 18 -10.94 6.51 2.13
C LYS A 18 -10.34 6.49 0.72
N GLN A 19 -10.96 7.19 -0.24
CA GLN A 19 -10.43 7.30 -1.60
C GLN A 19 -9.09 8.04 -1.64
N TRP A 20 -8.96 9.13 -0.89
CA TRP A 20 -7.71 9.85 -0.75
C TRP A 20 -6.61 8.92 -0.21
N ARG A 21 -6.90 8.17 0.86
CA ARG A 21 -5.95 7.23 1.44
C ARG A 21 -5.52 6.16 0.45
N GLN A 22 -6.45 5.60 -0.32
CA GLN A 22 -6.14 4.62 -1.38
C GLN A 22 -5.20 5.20 -2.44
N LYS A 23 -5.46 6.43 -2.93
CA LYS A 23 -4.59 7.10 -3.90
C LYS A 23 -3.18 7.33 -3.36
N GLN A 24 -3.06 7.69 -2.08
CA GLN A 24 -1.76 7.89 -1.45
C GLN A 24 -0.98 6.57 -1.32
N VAL A 25 -1.64 5.49 -0.89
CA VAL A 25 -1.02 4.16 -0.83
C VAL A 25 -0.54 3.74 -2.22
N GLN A 26 -1.36 3.95 -3.26
CA GLN A 26 -0.97 3.67 -4.65
C GLN A 26 0.28 4.47 -5.05
N ALA A 27 0.29 5.79 -4.80
CA ALA A 27 1.45 6.64 -5.12
C ALA A 27 2.73 6.22 -4.36
N ILE A 28 2.61 5.74 -3.12
CA ILE A 28 3.74 5.19 -2.35
C ILE A 28 4.26 3.92 -3.03
N CYS A 29 3.38 2.98 -3.38
CA CYS A 29 3.75 1.75 -4.06
C CYS A 29 4.43 2.04 -5.41
N ASP A 30 3.86 2.91 -6.23
CA ASP A 30 4.41 3.30 -7.54
C ASP A 30 5.81 3.90 -7.38
N ARG A 31 5.99 4.80 -6.41
CA ARG A 31 7.30 5.42 -6.12
C ARG A 31 8.35 4.39 -5.68
N VAL A 32 7.98 3.44 -4.82
CA VAL A 32 8.91 2.39 -4.39
C VAL A 32 9.28 1.51 -5.58
N PHE A 33 8.30 1.10 -6.38
CA PHE A 33 8.51 0.27 -7.55
C PHE A 33 9.41 0.94 -8.60
N ASP A 34 9.19 2.23 -8.89
CA ASP A 34 9.99 3.00 -9.84
C ASP A 34 11.44 3.15 -9.37
N ARG A 35 11.66 3.32 -8.05
CA ARG A 35 13.03 3.36 -7.47
C ARG A 35 13.78 2.07 -7.74
N PHE A 36 13.14 0.92 -7.56
CA PHE A 36 13.79 -0.36 -7.81
C PHE A 36 14.02 -0.60 -9.31
N LYS A 37 13.05 -0.28 -10.18
CA LYS A 37 13.25 -0.35 -11.64
C LYS A 37 14.46 0.46 -12.09
N LEU A 38 14.62 1.67 -11.55
CA LEU A 38 15.75 2.54 -11.87
C LEU A 38 17.08 1.96 -11.36
N GLN A 39 17.09 1.38 -10.16
CA GLN A 39 18.30 0.83 -9.54
C GLN A 39 18.78 -0.48 -10.16
N THR A 40 17.86 -1.39 -10.49
CA THR A 40 18.20 -2.73 -10.97
C THR A 40 18.26 -2.83 -12.49
N GLY A 41 17.65 -1.87 -13.21
CA GLY A 41 17.48 -1.91 -14.66
C GLY A 41 16.61 -3.07 -15.15
N LYS A 42 15.93 -3.78 -14.25
CA LYS A 42 15.12 -4.96 -14.52
C LYS A 42 13.69 -4.73 -14.07
N ALA A 43 12.74 -5.30 -14.80
CA ALA A 43 11.32 -5.27 -14.43
C ALA A 43 10.95 -6.31 -13.35
N ASN A 44 11.83 -7.27 -13.09
CA ASN A 44 11.58 -8.39 -12.20
C ASN A 44 12.35 -8.22 -10.88
N PHE A 45 11.68 -8.54 -9.79
CA PHE A 45 12.22 -8.50 -8.44
C PHE A 45 12.61 -9.90 -7.98
N THR A 46 13.77 -10.03 -7.33
CA THR A 46 14.02 -11.18 -6.47
C THR A 46 13.14 -11.11 -5.22
N PHE A 47 12.99 -12.24 -4.51
CA PHE A 47 12.21 -12.27 -3.28
C PHE A 47 12.73 -11.29 -2.21
N GLU A 48 14.05 -11.11 -2.13
CA GLU A 48 14.66 -10.21 -1.14
C GLU A 48 14.40 -8.74 -1.49
N GLU A 49 14.53 -8.36 -2.76
CA GLU A 49 14.17 -7.02 -3.23
C GLU A 49 12.69 -6.73 -3.03
N LEU A 50 11.81 -7.71 -3.30
CA LEU A 50 10.39 -7.61 -3.03
C LEU A 50 10.12 -7.42 -1.53
N TYR A 51 10.79 -8.19 -0.67
CA TYR A 51 10.63 -8.05 0.77
C TYR A 51 11.09 -6.67 1.28
N ILE A 52 12.23 -6.17 0.79
CA ILE A 52 12.71 -4.81 1.10
C ILE A 52 11.70 -3.77 0.60
N ALA A 53 11.15 -3.94 -0.61
CA ALA A 53 10.13 -3.04 -1.15
C ALA A 53 8.89 -2.99 -0.24
N VAL A 54 8.42 -4.14 0.26
CA VAL A 54 7.32 -4.21 1.22
C VAL A 54 7.67 -3.44 2.50
N LEU A 55 8.86 -3.62 3.07
CA LEU A 55 9.30 -2.88 4.27
C LEU A 55 9.29 -1.36 4.03
N LEU A 56 9.77 -0.91 2.86
CA LEU A 56 9.80 0.50 2.48
C LEU A 56 8.39 1.07 2.29
N VAL A 57 7.47 0.33 1.67
CA VAL A 57 6.07 0.75 1.51
C VAL A 57 5.42 0.94 2.88
N TYR A 58 5.58 -0.01 3.81
CA TYR A 58 5.01 0.11 5.16
C TYR A 58 5.63 1.28 5.93
N ASN A 59 6.95 1.48 5.84
CA ASN A 59 7.64 2.63 6.43
C ASN A 59 7.11 3.95 5.88
N ASP A 60 6.90 4.06 4.58
CA ASP A 60 6.42 5.27 3.92
C ASP A 60 4.94 5.54 4.22
N ILE A 61 4.11 4.50 4.31
CA ILE A 61 2.72 4.59 4.79
C ILE A 61 2.71 5.13 6.22
N ASN A 62 3.51 4.53 7.10
CA ASN A 62 3.56 4.89 8.52
C ASN A 62 4.10 6.30 8.79
N LYS A 63 4.93 6.83 7.88
CA LYS A 63 5.46 8.20 7.97
C LYS A 63 4.59 9.24 7.27
N GLY A 64 3.99 8.88 6.14
CA GLY A 64 3.30 9.82 5.25
C GLY A 64 1.80 9.90 5.48
N LEU A 65 1.18 8.85 6.04
CA LEU A 65 -0.27 8.80 6.25
C LEU A 65 -0.63 8.91 7.73
N PRO A 66 -1.51 9.85 8.09
CA PRO A 66 -2.03 9.91 9.44
C PRO A 66 -2.87 8.66 9.72
N GLY A 67 -2.63 8.03 10.87
CA GLY A 67 -3.34 6.83 11.29
C GLY A 67 -2.50 5.96 12.22
N PRO A 68 -3.04 4.79 12.59
CA PRO A 68 -2.32 3.83 13.41
C PRO A 68 -1.09 3.32 12.66
N HIS A 69 -0.05 2.97 13.41
CA HIS A 69 1.13 2.33 12.87
C HIS A 69 0.79 0.91 12.41
N PHE A 70 1.25 0.52 11.22
CA PHE A 70 1.10 -0.83 10.70
C PHE A 70 2.45 -1.51 10.69
N ASP A 71 2.59 -2.60 11.42
CA ASP A 71 3.80 -3.41 11.35
C ASP A 71 3.87 -4.12 10.00
N PRO A 72 5.06 -4.18 9.38
CA PRO A 72 5.24 -4.90 8.14
C PRO A 72 5.01 -6.41 8.33
N PRO A 73 4.57 -7.11 7.27
CA PRO A 73 4.36 -8.55 7.32
C PRO A 73 5.69 -9.31 7.49
N LEU A 74 5.60 -10.49 8.11
CA LEU A 74 6.72 -11.42 8.26
C LEU A 74 7.21 -11.93 6.90
N LYS A 75 8.52 -12.20 6.78
CA LYS A 75 9.15 -12.71 5.56
C LYS A 75 8.46 -13.97 5.01
N ASP A 76 8.11 -14.93 5.88
CA ASP A 76 7.44 -16.17 5.47
C ASP A 76 6.03 -15.95 4.92
N LEU A 77 5.31 -14.96 5.48
CA LEU A 77 4.00 -14.57 4.98
C LEU A 77 4.12 -13.98 3.57
N VAL A 78 5.09 -13.08 3.35
CA VAL A 78 5.33 -12.49 2.02
C VAL A 78 5.70 -13.57 1.01
N LYS A 79 6.49 -14.57 1.39
CA LYS A 79 6.85 -15.71 0.52
C LYS A 79 5.64 -16.55 0.14
N SER A 80 4.74 -16.78 1.10
CA SER A 80 3.49 -17.51 0.88
C SER A 80 2.57 -16.74 -0.06
N MET A 81 2.41 -15.43 0.15
CA MET A 81 1.60 -14.57 -0.72
C MET A 81 2.16 -14.50 -2.14
N MET A 82 3.48 -14.40 -2.31
CA MET A 82 4.11 -14.44 -3.63
C MET A 82 3.80 -15.76 -4.37
N THR A 83 3.78 -16.88 -3.65
CA THR A 83 3.47 -18.20 -4.21
C THR A 83 2.01 -18.29 -4.65
N VAL A 84 1.08 -17.72 -3.89
CA VAL A 84 -0.34 -17.65 -4.25
C VAL A 84 -0.54 -16.78 -5.50
N ILE A 85 0.01 -15.56 -5.51
CA ILE A 85 -0.10 -14.64 -6.65
C ILE A 85 0.50 -15.23 -7.93
N SER A 86 1.62 -15.96 -7.82
CA SER A 86 2.25 -16.61 -8.98
C SER A 86 1.43 -17.79 -9.53
N ARG A 87 0.60 -18.44 -8.70
CA ARG A 87 -0.27 -19.55 -9.12
C ARG A 87 -1.56 -19.07 -9.76
N ASP A 88 -2.09 -17.93 -9.31
CA ASP A 88 -3.31 -17.34 -9.88
C ASP A 88 -3.06 -16.65 -11.24
N CYS A 89 -1.80 -16.56 -11.67
CA CYS A 89 -1.37 -16.03 -12.97
C CYS A 89 -1.07 -17.12 -14.02
N GLN A 90 -1.33 -18.40 -13.71
CA GLN A 90 -1.29 -19.53 -14.65
C GLN A 90 -2.71 -19.96 -15.02
#